data_AF-A0A1S3ZQZ1-F1
#
_entry.id   AF-A0A1S3ZQZ1-F1
#
_cell.length_a   1.000
_cell.length_b   1.000
_cell.length_c   1.000
_cell.angle_alpha   90.00
_cell.angle_beta   90.00
_cell.angle_gamma   90.00
#
_symmetry.space_group_name_H-M   'P 1'
#
loop_
_entity.id
_entity.type
_entity.pdbx_description
1 polymer ?
#
loop_
_entity_poly.entity_id
_entity_poly.type
_entity_poly.pdbx_seq_one_letter_code
_entity_poly.pdbx_strand_id
1 'polypeptide(L)'
;MASSDSNKRNDIAWNYAIQGSSRSAIKCVFCEKTYHGGITRHKQHLIGGFKNIVQCPLCPPEVREEVKAFVDKKNVTRTQMNFEASVNPIDEDDKMDEDGEMRPPPPKKKTHKISSNSSSGSSTTARTTKGPLNLYFSAKQQENGKGEEGLGIEAKKILRDRAVSAFAAWIYDAGLPFNCVNYKTFDKFIETVGQYGPGMKPPNYHEVRVTHLKKEVKKIDQIIKEHKVQWNKFGCSIMMDKWTVRNGKIIINVLVNSPRVSIFLESHDASNSSTDGSKMYSLFRKTIDKI
;
A
#
# COMPACT_ATOMS: atom_id res chain seq x y z
N MET A 1 -7.74 52.71 -9.17
CA MET A 1 -7.59 51.36 -9.75
C MET A 1 -6.78 50.52 -8.79
N ALA A 2 -7.46 49.73 -7.97
CA ALA A 2 -6.83 48.71 -7.14
C ALA A 2 -6.35 47.57 -8.05
N SER A 3 -5.10 47.15 -7.91
CA SER A 3 -4.64 45.87 -8.48
C SER A 3 -3.77 45.17 -7.45
N SER A 4 -4.44 44.23 -6.80
CA SER A 4 -3.99 43.22 -5.87
C SER A 4 -2.86 42.35 -6.43
N ASP A 5 -1.76 42.22 -5.68
CA ASP A 5 -0.86 41.06 -5.80
C ASP A 5 -0.28 40.71 -4.41
N SER A 6 -1.14 40.72 -3.40
CA SER A 6 -0.87 40.42 -1.98
C SER A 6 -0.81 38.91 -1.70
N ASN A 7 -0.10 38.15 -2.52
CA ASN A 7 0.09 36.71 -2.29
C ASN A 7 1.53 36.19 -2.54
N LYS A 8 2.51 37.09 -2.60
CA LYS A 8 3.93 36.75 -2.58
C LYS A 8 4.52 37.16 -1.23
N ARG A 9 4.87 36.18 -0.39
CA ARG A 9 6.04 36.15 0.54
C ARG A 9 5.85 35.22 1.77
N ASN A 10 5.41 33.97 1.58
CA ASN A 10 5.48 32.97 2.65
C ASN A 10 6.84 32.24 2.73
N ASP A 11 7.84 32.68 1.97
CA ASP A 11 9.14 32.02 1.90
C ASP A 11 10.22 32.93 2.46
N ILE A 12 10.77 32.56 3.61
CA ILE A 12 11.73 33.34 4.39
C ILE A 12 13.00 33.69 3.61
N ALA A 13 13.33 32.90 2.59
CA ALA A 13 14.50 33.14 1.74
C ALA A 13 14.39 34.42 0.90
N TRP A 14 13.19 34.99 0.72
CA TRP A 14 13.01 36.29 0.06
C TRP A 14 13.50 37.47 0.90
N ASN A 15 13.63 37.33 2.23
CA ASN A 15 14.20 38.38 3.08
C ASN A 15 15.69 38.63 2.77
N TYR A 16 16.33 37.64 2.14
CA TYR A 16 17.76 37.65 1.83
C TYR A 16 18.03 37.62 0.31
N ALA A 17 17.03 37.98 -0.50
CA ALA A 17 17.08 37.95 -1.95
C ALA A 17 16.47 39.19 -2.60
N ILE A 18 17.13 39.70 -3.63
CA ILE A 18 16.62 40.77 -4.50
C ILE A 18 16.25 40.14 -5.85
N GLN A 19 15.02 40.37 -6.31
CA GLN A 19 14.58 39.88 -7.62
C GLN A 19 15.28 40.68 -8.74
N GLY A 20 15.96 39.98 -9.64
CA GLY A 20 16.63 40.59 -10.79
C GLY A 20 15.69 40.83 -11.98
N SER A 21 16.26 41.19 -13.13
CA SER A 21 15.51 41.57 -14.34
C SER A 21 14.59 40.49 -14.92
N SER A 22 14.76 39.22 -14.52
CA SER A 22 13.89 38.11 -14.93
C SER A 22 13.33 37.36 -13.72
N ARG A 23 12.16 36.72 -13.88
CA ARG A 23 11.45 35.98 -12.81
C ARG A 23 12.26 34.82 -12.20
N SER A 24 13.32 34.40 -12.88
CA SER A 24 14.23 33.32 -12.48
C SER A 24 15.60 33.81 -12.00
N ALA A 25 15.91 35.10 -12.15
CA ALA A 25 17.15 35.72 -11.70
C ALA A 25 16.98 36.29 -10.29
N ILE A 26 17.84 35.87 -9.37
CA ILE A 26 17.84 36.33 -7.98
C ILE A 26 19.26 36.76 -7.59
N LYS A 27 19.38 37.96 -7.04
CA LYS A 27 20.63 38.50 -6.48
C LYS A 27 20.66 38.25 -4.97
N CYS A 28 21.75 37.67 -4.48
CA CYS A 28 21.97 37.45 -3.06
C CYS A 28 22.34 38.75 -2.34
N VAL A 29 21.72 39.04 -1.19
CA VAL A 29 22.01 40.26 -0.41
C VAL A 29 23.41 40.24 0.24
N PHE A 30 23.95 39.06 0.56
CA PHE A 30 25.23 38.94 1.27
C PHE A 30 26.46 38.92 0.36
N CYS A 31 26.40 38.22 -0.78
CA CYS A 31 27.55 38.06 -1.68
C CYS A 31 27.38 38.74 -3.03
N GLU A 32 26.24 39.41 -3.24
CA GLU A 32 25.87 40.13 -4.47
C GLU A 32 25.87 39.30 -5.76
N LYS A 33 26.14 38.00 -5.70
CA LYS A 33 26.11 37.11 -6.86
C LYS A 33 24.67 36.92 -7.33
N THR A 34 24.50 36.97 -8.64
CA THR A 34 23.21 36.72 -9.29
C THR A 34 23.14 35.27 -9.75
N TYR A 35 22.06 34.59 -9.39
CA TYR A 35 21.79 33.19 -9.72
C TYR A 35 20.55 33.08 -10.60
N HIS A 36 20.66 32.26 -11.65
CA HIS A 36 19.53 31.89 -12.50
C HIS A 36 19.03 30.50 -12.07
N GLY A 37 17.83 30.44 -11.52
CA GLY A 37 17.28 29.21 -10.94
C GLY A 37 16.18 29.41 -9.89
N GLY A 38 15.74 30.66 -9.69
CA GLY A 38 14.68 30.98 -8.72
C GLY A 38 15.09 30.76 -7.27
N ILE A 39 14.11 30.89 -6.38
CA ILE A 39 14.34 30.96 -4.92
C ILE A 39 14.91 29.65 -4.35
N THR A 40 14.61 28.51 -4.96
CA THR A 40 15.12 27.20 -4.57
C THR A 40 16.65 27.13 -4.68
N ARG A 41 17.21 27.67 -5.76
CA ARG A 41 18.67 27.70 -5.97
C ARG A 41 19.35 28.66 -4.99
N HIS A 42 18.69 29.78 -4.68
CA HIS A 42 19.15 30.75 -3.68
C HIS A 42 19.21 30.14 -2.26
N LYS A 43 18.21 29.35 -1.85
CA LYS A 43 18.25 28.62 -0.57
C LYS A 43 19.43 27.68 -0.46
N GLN A 44 19.70 26.92 -1.53
CA GLN A 44 20.84 26.00 -1.59
C GLN A 44 22.18 26.74 -1.52
N HIS A 45 22.25 27.96 -2.07
CA HIS A 45 23.40 28.85 -1.94
C HIS A 45 23.62 29.34 -0.48
N LEU A 46 22.54 29.67 0.24
CA LEU A 46 22.61 30.10 1.65
C LEU A 46 22.99 28.94 2.60
N ILE A 47 22.37 27.77 2.43
CA ILE A 47 22.57 26.61 3.32
C ILE A 47 23.94 25.93 3.09
N GLY A 48 24.40 25.85 1.84
CA GLY A 48 25.62 25.12 1.48
C GLY A 48 25.45 23.59 1.44
N GLY A 49 26.51 22.86 1.05
CA GLY A 49 26.52 21.39 1.00
C GLY A 49 26.01 20.73 -0.28
N PHE A 50 25.66 21.51 -1.31
CA PHE A 50 25.16 21.00 -2.60
C PHE A 50 26.27 20.98 -3.66
N LYS A 51 26.45 19.84 -4.35
CA LYS A 51 27.54 19.63 -5.34
C LYS A 51 27.56 20.65 -6.50
N ASN A 52 26.40 21.20 -6.85
CA ASN A 52 26.23 22.04 -8.04
C ASN A 52 26.11 23.54 -7.73
N ILE A 53 26.25 23.95 -6.46
CA ILE A 53 26.00 25.33 -6.01
C ILE A 53 27.05 25.72 -4.97
N VAL A 54 27.82 26.75 -5.28
CA VAL A 54 28.82 27.32 -4.36
C VAL A 54 28.10 27.97 -3.19
N GLN A 55 28.51 27.63 -1.96
CA GLN A 55 27.95 28.23 -0.74
C GLN A 55 28.26 29.72 -0.62
N CYS A 56 27.40 30.48 0.05
CA CYS A 56 27.65 31.89 0.31
C CYS A 56 28.82 32.07 1.28
N PRO A 57 29.87 32.82 0.91
CA PRO A 57 31.00 33.05 1.83
C PRO A 57 30.66 34.06 2.93
N LEU A 58 29.73 34.99 2.68
CA LEU A 58 29.42 36.13 3.56
C LEU A 58 28.09 35.98 4.31
N CYS A 59 27.40 34.84 4.16
CA CYS A 59 26.14 34.60 4.87
C CYS A 59 26.41 34.26 6.35
N PRO A 60 25.86 35.00 7.32
CA PRO A 60 25.99 34.70 8.75
C PRO A 60 25.44 33.31 9.11
N PRO A 61 26.05 32.60 10.07
CA PRO A 61 25.64 31.23 10.42
C PRO A 61 24.18 31.14 10.90
N GLU A 62 23.72 32.13 11.65
CA GLU A 62 22.33 32.23 12.15
C GLU A 62 21.30 32.20 11.00
N VAL A 63 21.56 32.96 9.93
CA VAL A 63 20.69 33.00 8.74
C VAL A 63 20.70 31.66 7.99
N ARG A 64 21.82 30.93 8.01
CA ARG A 64 21.91 29.61 7.36
C ARG A 64 21.05 28.58 8.07
N GLU A 65 21.11 28.55 9.41
CA GLU A 65 20.33 27.63 10.22
C GLU A 65 18.83 27.92 10.12
N GLU A 66 18.44 29.20 10.13
CA GLU A 66 17.05 29.63 9.96
C GLU A 66 16.46 29.15 8.61
N VAL A 67 17.20 29.37 7.52
CA VAL A 67 16.77 28.96 6.17
C VAL A 67 16.76 27.42 6.04
N LYS A 68 17.70 26.72 6.69
CA LYS A 68 17.76 25.26 6.72
C LYS A 68 16.55 24.68 7.46
N ALA A 69 16.25 25.17 8.66
CA ALA A 69 15.11 24.74 9.46
C ALA A 69 13.77 24.95 8.71
N PHE A 70 13.63 26.05 7.97
CA PHE A 70 12.45 26.31 7.15
C PHE A 70 12.30 25.30 5.99
N VAL A 71 13.40 24.95 5.31
CA VAL A 71 13.39 23.96 4.22
C VAL A 71 13.07 22.57 4.75
N ASP A 72 13.64 22.18 5.89
CA ASP A 72 13.43 20.88 6.51
C ASP A 72 11.97 20.75 7.00
N LYS A 73 11.43 21.78 7.67
CA LYS A 73 10.02 21.81 8.10
C LYS A 73 9.06 21.65 6.91
N LYS A 74 9.32 22.34 5.79
CA LYS A 74 8.48 22.24 4.57
C LYS A 74 8.61 20.88 3.88
N ASN A 75 9.77 20.23 3.94
CA ASN A 75 9.96 18.86 3.43
C ASN A 75 9.25 17.81 4.29
N VAL A 76 9.24 17.98 5.61
CA VAL A 76 8.48 17.12 6.54
C VAL A 76 6.97 17.26 6.28
N THR A 77 6.44 18.49 6.22
CA THR A 77 5.02 18.74 5.90
C THR A 77 4.62 18.20 4.52
N ARG A 78 5.48 18.33 3.50
CA ARG A 78 5.22 17.76 2.17
C ARG A 78 5.20 16.22 2.19
N THR A 79 6.05 15.60 3.00
CA THR A 79 6.06 14.14 3.19
C THR A 79 4.81 13.67 3.93
N GLN A 80 4.34 14.45 4.90
CA GLN A 80 3.12 14.18 5.67
C GLN A 80 1.84 14.32 4.82
N MET A 81 1.72 15.38 4.01
CA MET A 81 0.58 15.56 3.10
C MET A 81 0.53 14.51 1.97
N ASN A 82 1.68 13.99 1.53
CA ASN A 82 1.74 12.88 0.58
C ASN A 82 1.30 11.53 1.17
N PHE A 83 1.23 11.42 2.50
CA PHE A 83 0.72 10.24 3.21
C PHE A 83 -0.80 10.35 3.44
N GLU A 84 -1.29 11.56 3.76
CA GLU A 84 -2.72 11.84 4.02
C GLU A 84 -3.58 11.97 2.75
N ALA A 85 -3.02 12.38 1.59
CA ALA A 85 -3.76 12.43 0.32
C ALA A 85 -4.15 11.04 -0.25
N SER A 86 -3.71 9.97 0.41
CA SER A 86 -4.12 8.58 0.12
C SER A 86 -5.30 8.08 0.97
N VAL A 87 -5.85 8.89 1.87
CA VAL A 87 -6.92 8.47 2.81
C VAL A 87 -8.06 9.50 2.90
N ASN A 88 -9.01 9.38 1.96
CA ASN A 88 -10.47 9.72 2.03
C ASN A 88 -10.90 11.21 1.99
N PRO A 89 -12.11 11.55 1.46
CA PRO A 89 -13.46 10.99 1.76
C PRO A 89 -14.07 10.19 0.59
N ILE A 90 -14.61 8.98 0.80
CA ILE A 90 -16.04 8.70 1.11
C ILE A 90 -16.99 9.74 0.51
N ASP A 91 -17.39 9.51 -0.74
CA ASP A 91 -18.74 9.86 -1.17
C ASP A 91 -19.58 8.57 -1.11
N GLU A 92 -20.55 8.58 -0.20
CA GLU A 92 -21.72 7.72 -0.25
C GLU A 92 -22.52 8.11 -1.49
N ASP A 93 -22.60 7.21 -2.47
CA ASP A 93 -23.79 7.08 -3.32
C ASP A 93 -23.77 5.71 -4.01
N ASP A 94 -24.71 4.87 -3.61
CA ASP A 94 -25.07 3.61 -4.21
C ASP A 94 -25.53 3.80 -5.67
N LYS A 95 -24.95 3.04 -6.62
CA LYS A 95 -25.73 2.32 -7.63
C LYS A 95 -25.05 1.01 -8.01
N MET A 96 -25.81 -0.07 -7.82
CA MET A 96 -25.60 -1.34 -8.48
C MET A 96 -25.75 -1.13 -9.99
N ASP A 97 -24.81 -1.61 -10.78
CA ASP A 97 -25.09 -1.98 -12.16
C ASP A 97 -24.55 -3.39 -12.43
N GLU A 98 -25.49 -4.16 -12.94
CA GLU A 98 -25.45 -5.51 -13.46
C GLU A 98 -24.63 -5.54 -14.78
N ASP A 99 -24.22 -6.74 -15.16
CA ASP A 99 -23.70 -7.15 -16.48
C ASP A 99 -23.05 -6.12 -17.45
N GLY A 100 -21.76 -6.31 -17.74
CA GLY A 100 -21.11 -5.68 -18.88
C GLY A 100 -19.65 -6.08 -19.05
N GLU A 101 -19.37 -6.97 -20.00
CA GLU A 101 -18.01 -7.18 -20.51
C GLU A 101 -17.41 -5.86 -21.03
N MET A 102 -16.22 -5.46 -20.55
CA MET A 102 -15.39 -4.51 -21.30
C MET A 102 -13.88 -4.66 -21.06
N ARG A 103 -13.26 -5.29 -22.07
CA ARG A 103 -12.04 -4.94 -22.84
C ARG A 103 -10.93 -4.06 -22.19
N PRO A 104 -9.64 -4.43 -22.38
CA PRO A 104 -8.50 -3.66 -21.88
C PRO A 104 -8.22 -2.36 -22.67
N PRO A 105 -7.58 -1.34 -22.04
CA PRO A 105 -7.29 -0.05 -22.67
C PRO A 105 -6.07 -0.10 -23.65
N PRO A 106 -5.99 0.82 -24.64
CA PRO A 106 -5.02 0.76 -25.73
C PRO A 106 -3.63 1.33 -25.36
N PRO A 107 -2.56 0.94 -26.08
CA PRO A 107 -1.20 1.42 -25.82
C PRO A 107 -0.98 2.85 -26.34
N LYS A 108 -0.35 3.69 -25.51
CA LYS A 108 0.09 5.04 -25.92
C LYS A 108 1.35 4.97 -26.79
N LYS A 109 1.31 5.78 -27.85
CA LYS A 109 2.17 5.82 -29.03
C LYS A 109 3.61 6.23 -28.73
N LYS A 110 4.54 5.59 -29.45
CA LYS A 110 5.91 6.04 -29.70
C LYS A 110 5.90 7.23 -30.65
N THR A 111 6.80 8.19 -30.45
CA THR A 111 7.30 9.07 -31.53
C THR A 111 8.80 9.28 -31.38
N HIS A 112 9.46 9.17 -32.54
CA HIS A 112 10.88 8.97 -32.82
C HIS A 112 11.73 10.22 -32.62
N LYS A 113 13.06 10.10 -32.44
CA LYS A 113 14.12 10.28 -33.48
C LYS A 113 15.47 10.41 -32.73
N ILE A 114 16.69 9.98 -33.12
CA ILE A 114 17.35 9.59 -34.38
C ILE A 114 18.54 8.67 -34.02
N SER A 115 18.90 7.81 -34.97
CA SER A 115 20.04 6.89 -34.99
C SER A 115 21.38 7.59 -35.33
N SER A 116 22.49 7.14 -34.74
CA SER A 116 23.72 6.83 -35.49
C SER A 116 24.73 6.03 -34.66
N ASN A 117 25.33 5.04 -35.32
CA ASN A 117 26.29 4.04 -34.80
C ASN A 117 27.64 4.63 -34.39
N SER A 118 28.31 3.98 -33.43
CA SER A 118 29.68 3.43 -33.63
C SER A 118 30.16 2.65 -32.41
N SER A 119 30.83 1.54 -32.70
CA SER A 119 31.48 0.60 -31.80
C SER A 119 32.86 1.08 -31.35
N SER A 120 33.18 0.94 -30.07
CA SER A 120 34.54 0.59 -29.61
C SER A 120 34.52 0.26 -28.11
N GLY A 121 35.11 -0.88 -27.76
CA GLY A 121 35.30 -1.26 -26.36
C GLY A 121 36.42 -0.45 -25.71
N SER A 122 36.27 -0.19 -24.41
CA SER A 122 37.39 -0.23 -23.46
C SER A 122 36.88 -0.22 -22.03
N SER A 123 37.25 -1.28 -21.33
CA SER A 123 37.27 -1.45 -19.89
C SER A 123 37.95 -0.27 -19.20
N THR A 124 37.25 0.42 -18.30
CA THR A 124 37.88 1.06 -17.14
C THR A 124 36.97 0.95 -15.91
N THR A 125 37.61 0.56 -14.82
CA THR A 125 37.07 0.19 -13.52
C THR A 125 36.45 1.39 -12.79
N ALA A 126 35.13 1.43 -12.69
CA ALA A 126 34.44 2.39 -11.83
C ALA A 126 34.46 1.91 -10.37
N ARG A 127 35.40 2.47 -9.59
CA ARG A 127 35.40 2.44 -8.12
C ARG A 127 34.05 2.98 -7.61
N THR A 128 33.14 2.11 -7.21
CA THR A 128 31.96 2.48 -6.44
C THR A 128 32.33 2.56 -4.97
N THR A 129 32.21 3.76 -4.39
CA THR A 129 32.28 3.97 -2.94
C THR A 129 31.07 3.27 -2.31
N LYS A 130 31.32 2.12 -1.68
CA LYS A 130 30.30 1.25 -1.07
C LYS A 130 29.82 1.90 0.24
N GLY A 131 28.56 2.31 0.29
CA GLY A 131 27.90 2.77 1.52
C GLY A 131 27.48 1.60 2.42
N PRO A 132 27.21 1.86 3.71
CA PRO A 132 26.89 0.84 4.73
C PRO A 132 25.63 0.01 4.43
N LEU A 133 24.78 0.50 3.54
CA LEU A 133 23.50 -0.14 3.16
C LEU A 133 23.67 -1.33 2.21
N ASN A 134 24.82 -1.45 1.51
CA ASN A 134 25.11 -2.58 0.61
C ASN A 134 25.60 -3.85 1.32
N LEU A 135 25.85 -3.79 2.63
CA LEU A 135 26.20 -4.98 3.43
C LEU A 135 24.99 -5.89 3.70
N TYR A 136 23.77 -5.36 3.60
CA TYR A 136 22.55 -6.06 3.98
C TYR A 136 21.82 -6.74 2.81
N PHE A 137 22.23 -6.46 1.57
CA PHE A 137 21.67 -7.06 0.36
C PHE A 137 22.81 -7.63 -0.50
N SER A 138 23.38 -8.76 -0.09
CA SER A 138 24.18 -9.60 -1.01
C SER A 138 23.43 -10.88 -1.30
N ALA A 139 22.93 -10.98 -2.53
CA ALA A 139 22.37 -12.19 -3.09
C ALA A 139 23.50 -13.18 -3.43
N LYS A 140 23.32 -14.42 -2.94
CA LYS A 140 24.00 -15.68 -3.29
C LYS A 140 25.52 -15.74 -3.14
N GLN A 141 25.96 -16.59 -2.20
CA GLN A 141 27.07 -17.50 -2.44
C GLN A 141 26.58 -18.94 -2.29
N GLN A 142 26.82 -19.73 -3.33
CA GLN A 142 26.79 -21.19 -3.26
C GLN A 142 28.07 -21.65 -2.57
N GLU A 143 27.86 -22.53 -1.58
CA GLU A 143 28.72 -23.64 -1.10
C GLU A 143 30.20 -23.39 -0.76
N ASN A 144 30.50 -23.45 0.54
CA ASN A 144 31.18 -24.57 1.22
C ASN A 144 32.07 -24.05 2.36
N GLY A 145 31.75 -24.45 3.59
CA GLY A 145 32.60 -24.18 4.76
C GLY A 145 31.82 -24.27 6.06
N LYS A 146 31.99 -25.39 6.77
CA LYS A 146 31.52 -25.58 8.15
C LYS A 146 32.22 -24.54 9.05
N GLY A 147 31.53 -23.45 9.40
CA GLY A 147 32.07 -22.40 10.27
C GLY A 147 31.22 -21.15 10.51
N GLU A 148 29.95 -21.11 10.07
CA GLU A 148 29.12 -19.89 10.10
C GLU A 148 27.77 -20.05 10.83
N GLU A 149 27.60 -21.05 11.70
CA GLU A 149 26.29 -21.32 12.30
C GLU A 149 25.84 -20.20 13.25
N GLY A 150 26.77 -19.56 13.99
CA GLY A 150 26.43 -18.51 14.96
C GLY A 150 26.00 -17.16 14.35
N LEU A 151 26.69 -16.70 13.30
CA LEU A 151 26.47 -15.36 12.73
C LEU A 151 25.16 -15.27 11.94
N GLY A 152 24.81 -16.35 11.22
CA GLY A 152 23.55 -16.45 10.50
C GLY A 152 22.33 -16.56 11.42
N ILE A 153 22.47 -17.16 12.60
CA ILE A 153 21.40 -17.24 13.60
C ILE A 153 21.09 -15.85 14.17
N GLU A 154 22.11 -15.07 14.50
CA GLU A 154 21.91 -13.73 15.07
C GLU A 154 21.28 -12.76 14.06
N ALA A 155 21.75 -12.80 12.80
CA ALA A 155 21.13 -12.02 11.73
C ALA A 155 19.64 -12.40 11.52
N LYS A 156 19.30 -13.69 11.57
CA LYS A 156 17.92 -14.17 11.46
C LYS A 156 17.04 -13.71 12.63
N LYS A 157 17.58 -13.69 13.86
CA LYS A 157 16.86 -13.18 15.05
C LYS A 157 16.54 -11.70 14.90
N ILE A 158 17.52 -10.89 14.49
CA ILE A 158 17.33 -9.44 14.26
C ILE A 158 16.29 -9.19 13.16
N LEU A 159 16.36 -9.93 12.05
CA LEU A 159 15.37 -9.80 10.96
C LEU A 159 13.97 -10.23 11.42
N ARG A 160 13.87 -11.31 12.20
CA ARG A 160 12.61 -11.76 12.78
C ARG A 160 12.03 -10.71 13.71
N ASP A 161 12.83 -10.15 14.60
CA ASP A 161 12.40 -9.12 15.55
C ASP A 161 11.83 -7.88 14.83
N ARG A 162 12.52 -7.41 13.77
CA ARG A 162 12.02 -6.33 12.92
C ARG A 162 10.71 -6.67 12.22
N ALA A 163 10.61 -7.87 11.65
CA ALA A 163 9.39 -8.31 10.96
C ALA A 163 8.20 -8.44 11.92
N VAL A 164 8.42 -9.02 13.09
CA VAL A 164 7.40 -9.16 14.14
C VAL A 164 6.99 -7.79 14.68
N SER A 165 7.93 -6.88 14.90
CA SER A 165 7.63 -5.51 15.33
C SER A 165 6.78 -4.75 14.32
N ALA A 166 7.09 -4.86 13.03
CA ALA A 166 6.30 -4.25 11.95
C ALA A 166 4.89 -4.85 11.85
N PHE A 167 4.78 -6.18 11.98
CA PHE A 167 3.49 -6.87 12.00
C PHE A 167 2.63 -6.51 13.22
N ALA A 168 3.24 -6.41 14.41
CA ALA A 168 2.56 -5.99 15.62
C ALA A 168 2.01 -4.57 15.48
N ALA A 169 2.82 -3.62 14.98
CA ALA A 169 2.36 -2.27 14.68
C ALA A 169 1.16 -2.25 13.73
N TRP A 170 1.20 -3.03 12.65
CA TRP A 170 0.08 -3.14 11.71
C TRP A 170 -1.19 -3.73 12.36
N ILE A 171 -1.07 -4.72 13.24
CA ILE A 171 -2.22 -5.25 14.01
C ILE A 171 -2.84 -4.18 14.91
N TYR A 172 -2.01 -3.39 15.60
CA TYR A 172 -2.47 -2.32 16.49
C TYR A 172 -3.24 -1.26 15.68
N ASP A 173 -2.67 -0.84 14.55
CA ASP A 173 -3.28 0.15 13.66
C ASP A 173 -4.60 -0.37 13.05
N ALA A 174 -4.63 -1.64 12.64
CA ALA A 174 -5.81 -2.26 12.04
C ALA A 174 -6.88 -2.70 13.05
N GLY A 175 -6.58 -2.64 14.36
CA GLY A 175 -7.49 -3.10 15.42
C GLY A 175 -7.77 -4.61 15.38
N LEU A 176 -6.80 -5.43 14.96
CA LEU A 176 -6.97 -6.87 14.87
C LEU A 176 -6.80 -7.56 16.24
N PRO A 177 -7.60 -8.59 16.57
CA PRO A 177 -7.39 -9.37 17.79
C PRO A 177 -6.05 -10.12 17.76
N PHE A 178 -5.31 -10.13 18.87
CA PHE A 178 -4.01 -10.80 18.97
C PHE A 178 -4.05 -12.30 18.68
N ASN A 179 -5.21 -12.93 18.89
CA ASN A 179 -5.40 -14.35 18.58
C ASN A 179 -5.26 -14.67 17.07
N CYS A 180 -5.18 -13.67 16.19
CA CYS A 180 -5.03 -13.89 14.76
C CYS A 180 -3.76 -14.67 14.38
N VAL A 181 -2.71 -14.60 15.20
CA VAL A 181 -1.45 -15.33 14.97
C VAL A 181 -1.58 -16.84 15.20
N ASN A 182 -2.63 -17.29 15.90
CA ASN A 182 -2.86 -18.69 16.20
C ASN A 182 -3.70 -19.41 15.13
N TYR A 183 -4.19 -18.68 14.11
CA TYR A 183 -4.92 -19.32 13.01
C TYR A 183 -3.96 -20.16 12.17
N LYS A 184 -4.35 -21.41 11.88
CA LYS A 184 -3.56 -22.38 11.09
C LYS A 184 -3.16 -21.86 9.70
N THR A 185 -3.89 -20.88 9.17
CA THR A 185 -3.61 -20.27 7.88
C THR A 185 -2.48 -19.24 7.93
N PHE A 186 -2.12 -18.74 9.12
CA PHE A 186 -1.11 -17.70 9.29
C PHE A 186 0.29 -18.17 8.93
N ASP A 187 0.68 -19.38 9.36
CA ASP A 187 1.98 -19.96 8.99
C ASP A 187 2.13 -20.08 7.47
N LYS A 188 1.06 -20.52 6.79
CA LYS A 188 1.05 -20.62 5.33
C LYS A 188 1.18 -19.26 4.67
N PHE A 189 0.52 -18.23 5.21
CA PHE A 189 0.65 -16.86 4.73
C PHE A 189 2.11 -16.38 4.83
N ILE A 190 2.74 -16.50 6.01
CA ILE A 190 4.13 -16.08 6.22
C ILE A 190 5.09 -16.84 5.28
N GLU A 191 4.89 -18.15 5.11
CA GLU A 191 5.67 -18.97 4.19
C GLU A 191 5.56 -18.44 2.75
N THR A 192 4.35 -18.17 2.26
CA THR A 192 4.14 -17.69 0.89
C THR A 192 4.72 -16.29 0.65
N VAL A 193 4.64 -15.39 1.65
CA VAL A 193 5.29 -14.07 1.58
C VAL A 193 6.82 -14.22 1.56
N GLY A 194 7.36 -15.12 2.38
CA GLY A 194 8.79 -15.44 2.39
C GLY A 194 9.29 -16.04 1.08
N GLN A 195 8.49 -16.91 0.44
CA GLN A 195 8.80 -17.50 -0.86
C GLN A 195 8.80 -16.47 -2.00
N TYR A 196 7.93 -15.45 -1.95
CA TYR A 196 7.98 -14.36 -2.91
C TYR A 196 9.28 -13.54 -2.78
N GLY A 197 9.67 -13.26 -1.53
CA GLY A 197 10.89 -12.53 -1.22
C GLY A 197 10.76 -10.99 -1.30
N PRO A 198 11.89 -10.26 -1.26
CA PRO A 198 11.89 -8.79 -1.27
C PRO A 198 11.23 -8.21 -2.53
N GLY A 199 10.44 -7.15 -2.35
CA GLY A 199 9.77 -6.44 -3.45
C GLY A 199 8.31 -6.83 -3.67
N MET A 200 7.74 -7.71 -2.85
CA MET A 200 6.29 -7.94 -2.84
C MET A 200 5.57 -6.63 -2.52
N LYS A 201 4.65 -6.22 -3.40
CA LYS A 201 3.76 -5.10 -3.10
C LYS A 201 2.65 -5.59 -2.15
N PRO A 202 2.27 -4.78 -1.14
CA PRO A 202 1.11 -5.11 -0.31
C PRO A 202 -0.15 -5.32 -1.17
N PRO A 203 -1.06 -6.23 -0.77
CA PRO A 203 -2.32 -6.42 -1.48
C PRO A 203 -3.16 -5.13 -1.47
N ASN A 204 -3.83 -4.87 -2.59
CA ASN A 204 -4.80 -3.78 -2.68
C ASN A 204 -6.16 -4.19 -2.07
N TYR A 205 -6.94 -3.21 -1.61
CA TYR A 205 -8.28 -3.39 -1.06
C TYR A 205 -9.18 -4.25 -1.95
N HIS A 206 -9.23 -3.94 -3.26
CA HIS A 206 -10.06 -4.69 -4.22
C HIS A 206 -9.55 -6.11 -4.48
N GLU A 207 -8.24 -6.33 -4.41
CA GLU A 207 -7.67 -7.67 -4.59
C GLU A 207 -8.16 -8.60 -3.48
N VAL A 208 -8.13 -8.14 -2.23
CA VAL A 208 -8.59 -8.93 -1.08
C VAL A 208 -10.10 -9.05 -1.06
N ARG A 209 -10.83 -7.92 -1.14
CA ARG A 209 -12.30 -7.89 -1.02
C ARG A 209 -13.03 -8.60 -2.15
N VAL A 210 -12.53 -8.52 -3.39
CA VAL A 210 -13.27 -9.00 -4.57
C VAL A 210 -12.58 -10.21 -5.17
N THR A 211 -11.34 -10.05 -5.63
CA THR A 211 -10.67 -11.07 -6.44
C THR A 211 -10.37 -12.33 -5.63
N HIS A 212 -9.71 -12.18 -4.49
CA HIS A 212 -9.33 -13.31 -3.64
C HIS A 212 -10.52 -13.90 -2.88
N LEU A 213 -11.47 -13.07 -2.43
CA LEU A 213 -12.72 -13.58 -1.85
C LEU A 213 -13.51 -14.44 -2.85
N LYS A 214 -13.70 -13.98 -4.10
CA LYS A 214 -14.37 -14.79 -5.14
C LYS A 214 -13.63 -16.09 -5.43
N LYS A 215 -12.29 -16.06 -5.43
CA LYS A 215 -11.48 -17.28 -5.58
C LYS A 215 -11.71 -18.25 -4.43
N GLU A 216 -11.79 -17.76 -3.20
CA GLU A 216 -12.01 -18.59 -2.03
C GLU A 216 -13.42 -19.20 -2.03
N VAL A 217 -14.46 -18.41 -2.36
CA VAL A 217 -15.83 -18.90 -2.53
C VAL A 217 -15.88 -20.05 -3.54
N LYS A 218 -15.22 -19.90 -4.71
CA LYS A 218 -15.15 -20.96 -5.71
C LYS A 218 -14.48 -22.25 -5.20
N LYS A 219 -13.47 -22.14 -4.35
CA LYS A 219 -12.82 -23.33 -3.75
C LYS A 219 -13.78 -24.03 -2.80
N ILE A 220 -14.47 -23.26 -1.95
CA ILE A 220 -15.47 -23.81 -1.03
C ILE A 220 -16.63 -24.45 -1.80
N ASP A 221 -17.13 -23.80 -2.86
CA ASP A 221 -18.17 -24.38 -3.72
C ASP A 221 -17.75 -25.72 -4.33
N GLN A 222 -16.46 -25.86 -4.69
CA GLN A 222 -15.94 -27.11 -5.21
C GLN A 222 -15.94 -28.21 -4.14
N ILE A 223 -15.55 -27.88 -2.90
CA ILE A 223 -15.62 -28.80 -1.75
C ILE A 223 -17.08 -29.19 -1.48
N ILE A 224 -18.02 -28.23 -1.54
CA ILE A 224 -19.45 -28.47 -1.33
C ILE A 224 -20.02 -29.44 -2.36
N LYS A 225 -19.59 -29.37 -3.63
CA LYS A 225 -20.06 -30.32 -4.67
C LYS A 225 -19.77 -31.77 -4.30
N GLU A 226 -18.61 -32.05 -3.72
CA GLU A 226 -18.25 -33.40 -3.27
C GLU A 226 -19.19 -33.87 -2.15
N HIS A 227 -19.60 -32.98 -1.26
CA HIS A 227 -20.57 -33.27 -0.21
C HIS A 227 -22.00 -33.45 -0.76
N LYS A 228 -22.42 -32.70 -1.79
CA LYS A 228 -23.74 -32.87 -2.42
C LYS A 228 -23.96 -34.29 -2.95
N VAL A 229 -22.93 -34.91 -3.53
CA VAL A 229 -22.99 -36.32 -3.97
C VAL A 229 -23.33 -37.26 -2.79
N GLN A 230 -22.81 -36.96 -1.61
CA GLN A 230 -23.08 -37.74 -0.40
C GLN A 230 -24.47 -37.46 0.16
N TRP A 231 -24.93 -36.21 0.10
CA TRP A 231 -26.28 -35.82 0.51
C TRP A 231 -27.33 -36.55 -0.32
N ASN A 232 -27.12 -36.70 -1.62
CA ASN A 232 -28.01 -37.48 -2.49
C ASN A 232 -28.03 -38.98 -2.15
N LYS A 233 -26.93 -39.54 -1.63
CA LYS A 233 -26.83 -40.96 -1.31
C LYS A 233 -27.37 -41.30 0.08
N PHE A 234 -27.08 -40.48 1.08
CA PHE A 234 -27.34 -40.77 2.49
C PHE A 234 -28.41 -39.87 3.12
N GLY A 235 -28.90 -38.89 2.37
CA GLY A 235 -29.74 -37.82 2.88
C GLY A 235 -28.94 -36.76 3.63
N CYS A 236 -29.63 -35.67 3.97
CA CYS A 236 -29.12 -34.59 4.80
C CYS A 236 -30.28 -33.91 5.54
N SER A 237 -29.96 -33.10 6.54
CA SER A 237 -30.93 -32.27 7.26
C SER A 237 -30.60 -30.80 7.03
N ILE A 238 -31.59 -30.02 6.61
CA ILE A 238 -31.45 -28.57 6.47
C ILE A 238 -31.80 -27.93 7.81
N MET A 239 -30.90 -27.11 8.33
CA MET A 239 -31.11 -26.33 9.55
C MET A 239 -31.16 -24.85 9.16
N MET A 240 -32.21 -24.16 9.60
CA MET A 240 -32.31 -22.71 9.45
C MET A 240 -32.31 -22.07 10.82
N ASP A 241 -31.28 -21.28 11.09
CA ASP A 241 -31.13 -20.56 12.35
C ASP A 241 -31.44 -19.08 12.15
N LYS A 242 -32.52 -18.61 12.76
CA LYS A 242 -32.96 -17.22 12.70
C LYS A 242 -32.56 -16.52 13.98
N TRP A 243 -31.78 -15.46 13.86
CA TRP A 243 -31.43 -14.60 14.98
C TRP A 243 -31.74 -13.14 14.66
N THR A 244 -32.14 -12.40 15.70
CA THR A 244 -32.52 -10.99 15.60
C THR A 244 -31.56 -10.16 16.44
N VAL A 245 -30.90 -9.20 15.80
CA VAL A 245 -29.98 -8.27 16.43
C VAL A 245 -30.78 -7.14 17.09
N ARG A 246 -30.25 -6.53 18.15
CA ARG A 246 -30.91 -5.46 18.92
C ARG A 246 -31.35 -4.24 18.09
N ASN A 247 -30.73 -4.02 16.94
CA ASN A 247 -31.09 -2.96 15.99
C ASN A 247 -32.23 -3.34 15.04
N GLY A 248 -32.92 -4.46 15.28
CA GLY A 248 -34.00 -4.97 14.43
C GLY A 248 -33.53 -5.73 13.20
N LYS A 249 -32.22 -5.90 12.98
CA LYS A 249 -31.73 -6.72 11.87
C LYS A 249 -32.03 -8.19 12.11
N ILE A 250 -32.64 -8.84 11.12
CA ILE A 250 -32.97 -10.27 11.16
C ILE A 250 -32.10 -10.98 10.15
N ILE A 251 -31.39 -12.00 10.60
CA ILE A 251 -30.54 -12.81 9.73
C ILE A 251 -30.96 -14.27 9.89
N ILE A 252 -31.05 -14.97 8.76
CA ILE A 252 -31.36 -16.40 8.70
C ILE A 252 -30.16 -17.13 8.11
N ASN A 253 -29.49 -17.95 8.91
CA ASN A 253 -28.40 -18.80 8.48
C ASN A 253 -28.95 -20.14 8.02
N VAL A 254 -28.55 -20.58 6.83
CA VAL A 254 -28.92 -21.87 6.27
C VAL A 254 -27.71 -22.80 6.35
N LEU A 255 -27.87 -23.91 7.05
CA LEU A 255 -26.85 -24.94 7.22
C LEU A 255 -27.39 -26.28 6.74
N VAL A 256 -26.53 -27.13 6.21
CA VAL A 256 -26.85 -28.51 5.87
C VAL A 256 -26.01 -29.43 6.72
N ASN A 257 -26.68 -30.29 7.47
CA ASN A 257 -26.05 -31.33 8.26
C ASN A 257 -26.10 -32.67 7.52
N SER A 258 -24.98 -33.38 7.53
CA SER A 258 -24.85 -34.72 6.97
C SER A 258 -24.05 -35.59 7.93
N PRO A 259 -24.11 -36.94 7.81
CA PRO A 259 -23.38 -37.83 8.71
C PRO A 259 -21.86 -37.58 8.80
N ARG A 260 -21.29 -36.86 7.83
CA ARG A 260 -19.87 -36.50 7.81
C ARG A 260 -19.57 -35.11 8.34
N VAL A 261 -20.39 -34.13 8.00
CA VAL A 261 -20.07 -32.71 8.26
C VAL A 261 -21.33 -31.85 8.25
N SER A 262 -21.30 -30.76 9.03
CA SER A 262 -22.23 -29.66 8.93
C SER A 262 -21.60 -28.51 8.13
N ILE A 263 -22.31 -28.04 7.10
CA ILE A 263 -21.82 -27.02 6.17
C ILE A 263 -22.74 -25.80 6.25
N PHE A 264 -22.15 -24.62 6.39
CA PHE A 264 -22.83 -23.35 6.16
C PHE A 264 -23.01 -23.14 4.65
N LEU A 265 -24.25 -22.98 4.18
CA LEU A 265 -24.53 -22.71 2.77
C LEU A 265 -24.59 -21.22 2.49
N GLU A 266 -25.45 -20.51 3.21
CA GLU A 266 -25.74 -19.10 2.95
C GLU A 266 -26.41 -18.45 4.16
N SER A 267 -26.40 -17.13 4.15
CA SER A 267 -27.11 -16.30 5.12
C SER A 267 -28.00 -15.32 4.38
N HIS A 268 -29.24 -15.17 4.84
CA HIS A 268 -30.23 -14.27 4.26
C HIS A 268 -30.53 -13.14 5.22
N ASP A 269 -30.38 -11.91 4.75
CA ASP A 269 -30.89 -10.74 5.47
C ASP A 269 -32.41 -10.66 5.28
N ALA A 270 -33.14 -10.82 6.39
CA ALA A 270 -34.59 -10.78 6.44
C ALA A 270 -35.10 -9.52 7.16
N SER A 271 -34.25 -8.54 7.45
CA SER A 271 -34.59 -7.32 8.23
C SER A 271 -35.73 -6.53 7.62
N ASN A 272 -35.77 -6.41 6.28
CA ASN A 272 -36.78 -5.65 5.55
C ASN A 272 -38.02 -6.49 5.21
N SER A 273 -38.17 -7.67 5.81
CA SER A 273 -39.17 -8.65 5.41
C SER A 273 -39.87 -9.25 6.64
N SER A 274 -41.21 -9.34 6.60
CA SER A 274 -41.92 -10.19 7.55
C SER A 274 -41.42 -11.63 7.43
N THR A 275 -40.95 -12.23 8.52
CA THR A 275 -40.54 -13.65 8.58
C THR A 275 -41.77 -14.52 8.81
N ASP A 276 -42.67 -14.47 7.84
CA ASP A 276 -43.90 -15.26 7.84
C ASP A 276 -43.63 -16.71 7.35
N GLY A 277 -44.51 -17.64 7.72
CA GLY A 277 -44.41 -19.05 7.35
C GLY A 277 -44.26 -19.26 5.84
N SER A 278 -44.94 -18.44 5.03
CA SER A 278 -44.85 -18.47 3.56
C SER A 278 -43.44 -18.16 3.04
N LYS A 279 -42.73 -17.20 3.65
CA LYS A 279 -41.36 -16.85 3.22
C LYS A 279 -40.36 -17.89 3.68
N MET A 280 -40.52 -18.41 4.89
CA MET A 280 -39.72 -19.53 5.37
C MET A 280 -39.89 -20.75 4.46
N TYR A 281 -41.12 -21.09 4.08
CA TYR A 281 -41.38 -22.17 3.14
C TYR A 281 -40.72 -21.94 1.77
N SER A 282 -40.82 -20.72 1.22
CA SER A 282 -40.12 -20.40 -0.03
C SER A 282 -38.60 -20.53 0.10
N LEU A 283 -38.03 -20.15 1.25
CA LEU A 283 -36.61 -20.30 1.51
C LEU A 283 -36.22 -21.79 1.59
N PHE A 284 -36.98 -22.60 2.32
CA PHE A 284 -36.79 -24.06 2.38
C PHE A 284 -36.81 -24.68 1.00
N ARG A 285 -37.82 -24.36 0.18
CA ARG A 285 -37.92 -24.89 -1.18
C ARG A 285 -36.72 -24.50 -2.04
N LYS A 286 -36.30 -23.22 -2.01
CA LYS A 286 -35.11 -22.76 -2.72
C LYS A 286 -33.83 -23.46 -2.25
N THR A 287 -33.70 -23.75 -0.96
CA THR A 287 -32.55 -24.50 -0.44
C THR A 287 -32.58 -25.94 -0.92
N ILE A 288 -33.74 -26.60 -0.91
CA ILE A 288 -33.90 -27.98 -1.41
C ILE A 288 -33.54 -28.04 -2.90
N ASP A 289 -34.02 -27.11 -3.72
CA ASP A 289 -33.71 -27.08 -5.16
C ASP A 289 -32.21 -26.83 -5.46
N LYS A 290 -31.47 -26.26 -4.50
CA LYS A 290 -30.03 -25.97 -4.63
C LYS A 290 -29.13 -27.15 -4.26
N ILE A 291 -29.57 -28.08 -3.42
CA ILE A 291 -28.71 -29.14 -2.84
C ILE A 291 -28.95 -30.49 -3.49
#